data_AF-A0A931H394-F1
#
_entry.id   AF-A0A931H394-F1
#
_cell.length_a   1.000
_cell.length_b   1.000
_cell.length_c   1.000
_cell.angle_alpha   90.00
_cell.angle_beta   90.00
_cell.angle_gamma   90.00
#
_symmetry.space_group_name_H-M   'P 1'
#
loop_
_entity.id
_entity.type
_entity.pdbx_description
1 polymer ?
#
loop_
_entity_poly.entity_id
_entity_poly.type
_entity_poly.pdbx_seq_one_letter_code
_entity_poly.pdbx_strand_id
1 'polypeptide(L)'
;MRKPGRSSSKWRPADRALAAGLGMLALGMALFVISFLMPSLPALVAASNGIRIAAPYPLLLGFFLLAAWAAMRPRSPSAERPDNQPAFFGKDSTDFVSQLPRKAAATPPPRTHRGQRPPAIAWSQRVFDDIEWRRFELVCSSLFGQGGFETRAQSHGADGGVDIWLYSQHAEGPAAVVQCKHWIGRQGGVKEMREFFGVMSSHKLQRGTFATSSTFTADAQRFAKDNGISALDGQKLLALIATRTPVQQVELLQLAYEGEYWRPTCASCGIKMVERDSRKDGKSFWGCANFPKCRSTLPIRQAA
;
A
#
# COMPACT_ATOMS: atom_id res chain seq x y z
N MET A 1 -31.90 1.47 -36.68
CA MET A 1 -32.63 1.55 -35.39
C MET A 1 -32.40 0.27 -34.59
N ARG A 2 -31.62 0.31 -33.49
CA ARG A 2 -31.49 -0.79 -32.50
C ARG A 2 -31.72 -0.19 -31.11
N LYS A 3 -32.65 -0.75 -30.36
CA LYS A 3 -33.06 -0.30 -29.01
C LYS A 3 -31.91 -0.47 -27.99
N PRO A 4 -31.76 0.42 -26.98
CA PRO A 4 -30.85 0.18 -25.86
C PRO A 4 -31.45 -0.86 -24.91
N GLY A 5 -30.67 -1.90 -24.61
CA GLY A 5 -31.01 -2.94 -23.64
C GLY A 5 -30.99 -2.39 -22.21
N ARG A 6 -32.11 -2.49 -21.52
CA ARG A 6 -32.28 -2.14 -20.11
C ARG A 6 -31.56 -3.18 -19.24
N SER A 7 -30.37 -2.86 -18.76
CA SER A 7 -29.64 -3.65 -17.75
C SER A 7 -30.39 -3.57 -16.42
N SER A 8 -31.11 -4.63 -16.04
CA SER A 8 -31.65 -4.78 -14.70
C SER A 8 -30.55 -5.30 -13.78
N SER A 9 -30.07 -4.45 -12.86
CA SER A 9 -29.11 -4.84 -11.84
C SER A 9 -29.77 -5.79 -10.84
N LYS A 10 -29.64 -7.10 -11.07
CA LYS A 10 -29.99 -8.11 -10.07
C LYS A 10 -28.91 -8.10 -8.98
N TRP A 11 -29.17 -7.34 -7.92
CA TRP A 11 -28.37 -7.34 -6.70
C TRP A 11 -28.31 -8.76 -6.09
N ARG A 12 -27.12 -9.20 -5.67
CA ARG A 12 -26.97 -10.51 -5.01
C ARG A 12 -27.64 -10.44 -3.64
N PRO A 13 -28.29 -11.51 -3.16
CA PRO A 13 -29.00 -11.50 -1.88
C PRO A 13 -28.11 -11.13 -0.68
N ALA A 14 -26.82 -11.47 -0.74
CA ALA A 14 -25.82 -11.06 0.27
C ALA A 14 -25.63 -9.53 0.34
N ASP A 15 -25.70 -8.82 -0.79
CA ASP A 15 -25.52 -7.37 -0.82
C ASP A 15 -26.73 -6.64 -0.20
N ARG A 16 -27.92 -7.25 -0.29
CA ARG A 16 -29.14 -6.75 0.37
C ARG A 16 -29.07 -6.88 1.89
N ALA A 17 -28.50 -7.98 2.39
CA ALA A 17 -28.32 -8.21 3.82
C ALA A 17 -27.33 -7.21 4.44
N LEU A 18 -26.23 -6.91 3.74
CA LEU A 18 -25.24 -5.92 4.20
C LEU A 18 -25.83 -4.49 4.22
N ALA A 19 -26.55 -4.09 3.17
CA ALA A 19 -27.20 -2.78 3.13
C ALA A 19 -28.28 -2.64 4.21
N ALA A 20 -29.09 -3.69 4.45
CA ALA A 20 -30.09 -3.70 5.50
C ALA A 20 -29.47 -3.67 6.92
N GLY A 21 -28.38 -4.41 7.16
CA GLY A 21 -27.67 -4.43 8.44
C GLY A 21 -27.06 -3.06 8.78
N LEU A 22 -26.37 -2.43 7.84
CA LEU A 22 -25.82 -1.07 8.02
C LEU A 22 -26.92 -0.01 8.23
N GLY A 23 -28.04 -0.12 7.52
CA GLY A 23 -29.19 0.77 7.69
C GLY A 23 -29.82 0.71 9.08
N MET A 24 -29.97 -0.50 9.64
CA MET A 24 -30.53 -0.69 10.98
C MET A 24 -29.60 -0.20 12.08
N LEU A 25 -28.29 -0.36 11.93
CA LEU A 25 -27.30 0.21 12.86
C LEU A 25 -27.33 1.74 12.86
N ALA A 26 -27.41 2.37 11.67
CA ALA A 26 -27.48 3.81 11.55
C ALA A 26 -28.77 4.38 12.18
N LEU A 27 -29.92 3.71 11.97
CA LEU A 27 -31.19 4.11 12.57
C LEU A 27 -31.16 3.98 14.10
N GLY A 28 -30.62 2.87 14.63
CA GLY A 28 -30.47 2.65 16.06
C GLY A 28 -29.56 3.68 16.74
N MET A 29 -28.41 4.01 16.11
CA MET A 29 -27.50 5.06 16.56
C MET A 29 -28.17 6.44 16.56
N ALA A 30 -28.93 6.77 15.51
CA ALA A 30 -29.65 8.04 15.43
C ALA A 30 -30.70 8.18 16.55
N LEU A 31 -31.50 7.15 16.80
CA LEU A 31 -32.49 7.15 17.88
C LEU A 31 -31.84 7.25 19.27
N PHE A 32 -30.70 6.59 19.46
CA PHE A 32 -29.93 6.67 20.71
C PHE A 32 -29.37 8.08 20.96
N VAL A 33 -28.78 8.71 19.93
CA VAL A 33 -28.27 10.09 20.01
C VAL A 33 -29.41 11.10 20.25
N ILE A 34 -30.54 10.98 19.54
CA ILE A 34 -31.71 11.84 19.72
C ILE A 34 -32.25 11.76 21.15
N SER A 35 -32.25 10.56 21.74
CA SER A 35 -32.67 10.37 23.13
C SER A 35 -31.77 11.06 24.17
N PHE A 36 -30.51 11.32 23.83
CA PHE A 36 -29.56 12.05 24.68
C PHE A 36 -29.64 13.58 24.48
N LEU A 37 -30.07 14.05 23.31
CA LEU A 37 -30.25 15.49 23.02
C LEU A 37 -31.63 16.05 23.47
N MET A 38 -32.62 15.21 23.76
CA MET A 38 -33.98 15.62 24.15
C MET A 38 -34.32 15.85 25.65
N PRO A 39 -33.39 15.99 26.64
CA PRO A 39 -33.81 16.22 28.02
C PRO A 39 -34.10 17.69 28.40
N SER A 40 -34.13 18.65 27.46
CA SER A 40 -34.34 20.08 27.77
C SER A 40 -35.81 20.53 27.86
N LEU A 41 -36.80 19.65 27.60
CA LEU A 41 -38.23 19.96 27.65
C LEU A 41 -39.00 18.97 28.56
N PRO A 42 -39.59 19.42 29.69
CA PRO A 42 -40.27 18.54 30.66
C PRO A 42 -41.42 17.72 30.07
N ALA A 43 -42.10 18.23 29.04
CA ALA A 43 -43.24 17.58 28.39
C ALA A 43 -42.87 16.32 27.56
N LEU A 44 -41.58 16.11 27.25
CA LEU A 44 -41.12 15.04 26.34
C LEU A 44 -40.32 13.93 27.05
N VAL A 45 -40.16 14.01 28.38
CA VAL A 45 -39.37 13.05 29.18
C VAL A 45 -39.97 11.63 29.14
N ALA A 46 -41.29 11.49 29.06
CA ALA A 46 -41.94 10.19 28.91
C ALA A 46 -41.66 9.54 27.54
N ALA A 47 -41.61 10.34 26.47
CA ALA A 47 -41.30 9.88 25.13
C ALA A 47 -39.81 9.50 24.97
N SER A 48 -38.90 10.24 25.59
CA SER A 48 -37.46 9.95 25.52
C SER A 48 -37.09 8.64 26.22
N ASN A 49 -37.75 8.30 27.33
CA ASN A 49 -37.56 7.01 28.02
C ASN A 49 -38.07 5.83 27.19
N GLY A 50 -39.20 5.97 26.48
CA GLY A 50 -39.68 4.94 25.55
C GLY A 50 -38.68 4.68 24.41
N ILE A 51 -38.05 5.74 23.88
CA ILE A 51 -37.02 5.62 22.85
C ILE A 51 -35.75 4.92 23.38
N ARG A 52 -35.35 5.13 24.64
CA ARG A 52 -34.18 4.45 25.24
C ARG A 52 -34.38 2.95 25.35
N ILE A 53 -35.59 2.52 25.68
CA ILE A 53 -35.95 1.11 25.77
C ILE A 53 -36.02 0.48 24.37
N ALA A 54 -36.47 1.24 23.36
CA ALA A 54 -36.63 0.76 22.00
C ALA A 54 -35.35 0.80 21.13
N ALA A 55 -34.42 1.72 21.40
CA ALA A 55 -33.17 1.90 20.65
C ALA A 55 -32.22 0.68 20.57
N PRO A 56 -32.08 -0.19 21.59
CA PRO A 56 -31.20 -1.35 21.48
C PRO A 56 -31.69 -2.43 20.49
N TYR A 57 -32.99 -2.56 20.24
CA TYR A 57 -33.53 -3.59 19.35
C TYR A 57 -33.08 -3.47 17.88
N PRO A 58 -33.11 -2.29 17.22
CA PRO A 58 -32.58 -2.17 15.86
C PRO A 58 -31.04 -2.33 15.79
N LEU A 59 -30.31 -1.99 16.87
CA LEU A 59 -28.87 -2.22 16.94
C LEU A 59 -28.54 -3.73 16.99
N LEU A 60 -29.26 -4.47 17.83
CA LEU A 60 -29.12 -5.92 17.95
C LEU A 60 -29.51 -6.62 16.63
N LEU A 61 -30.60 -6.18 15.99
CA LEU A 61 -31.02 -6.71 14.70
C LEU A 61 -29.97 -6.42 13.60
N GLY A 62 -29.41 -5.21 13.57
CA GLY A 62 -28.34 -4.83 12.65
C GLY A 62 -27.07 -5.67 12.82
N PHE A 63 -26.65 -5.91 14.06
CA PHE A 63 -25.50 -6.78 14.37
C PHE A 63 -25.76 -8.24 13.96
N PHE A 64 -26.96 -8.76 14.23
CA PHE A 64 -27.35 -10.12 13.83
C PHE A 64 -27.33 -10.30 12.31
N LEU A 65 -27.85 -9.33 11.54
CA LEU A 65 -27.83 -9.37 10.08
C LEU A 65 -26.41 -9.33 9.50
N LEU A 66 -25.50 -8.55 10.10
CA LEU A 66 -24.09 -8.50 9.68
C LEU A 66 -23.33 -9.78 10.05
N ALA A 67 -23.60 -10.37 11.21
CA ALA A 67 -23.03 -11.66 11.61
C ALA A 67 -23.49 -12.79 10.69
N ALA A 68 -24.78 -12.82 10.34
CA ALA A 68 -25.33 -13.76 9.37
C ALA A 68 -24.69 -13.59 7.98
N TRP A 69 -24.48 -12.33 7.53
CA TRP A 69 -23.77 -12.05 6.29
C TRP A 69 -22.31 -12.54 6.31
N ALA A 70 -21.59 -12.33 7.42
CA ALA A 70 -20.22 -12.78 7.57
C ALA A 70 -20.11 -14.33 7.54
N ALA A 71 -21.07 -15.03 8.14
CA ALA A 71 -21.15 -16.49 8.11
C ALA A 71 -21.51 -17.05 6.73
N MET A 72 -22.31 -16.33 5.94
CA MET A 72 -22.69 -16.70 4.57
C MET A 72 -21.63 -16.33 3.52
N ARG A 73 -20.54 -15.65 3.91
CA ARG A 73 -19.45 -15.33 2.99
C ARG A 73 -18.63 -16.60 2.74
N PRO A 74 -18.51 -17.08 1.49
CA PRO A 74 -17.70 -18.26 1.21
C PRO A 74 -16.26 -18.00 1.69
N ARG A 75 -15.74 -18.88 2.56
CA ARG A 75 -14.32 -18.90 2.92
C ARG A 75 -13.54 -19.12 1.62
N SER A 76 -12.64 -18.20 1.29
CA SER A 76 -11.67 -18.41 0.22
C SER A 76 -10.97 -19.75 0.45
N PRO A 77 -10.90 -20.66 -0.55
CA PRO A 77 -10.28 -21.95 -0.34
C PRO A 77 -8.79 -21.74 -0.05
N SER A 78 -8.33 -22.30 1.07
CA SER A 78 -6.92 -22.44 1.38
C SER A 78 -6.23 -23.23 0.27
N ALA A 79 -5.05 -22.76 -0.13
CA ALA A 79 -4.23 -23.37 -1.16
C ALA A 79 -4.01 -24.87 -0.87
N GLU A 80 -4.58 -25.71 -1.72
CA GLU A 80 -4.39 -27.15 -1.68
C GLU A 80 -3.07 -27.51 -2.38
N ARG A 81 -2.28 -28.33 -1.70
CA ARG A 81 -0.96 -28.83 -2.11
C ARG A 81 -1.18 -29.89 -3.20
N PRO A 82 -0.49 -29.87 -4.35
CA PRO A 82 -0.74 -30.88 -5.37
C PRO A 82 -0.16 -32.23 -4.92
N ASP A 83 -1.05 -33.21 -4.81
CA ASP A 83 -0.76 -34.61 -4.65
C ASP A 83 -0.19 -35.18 -5.95
N ASN A 84 0.86 -35.98 -5.85
CA ASN A 84 1.60 -36.53 -6.96
C ASN A 84 1.16 -37.98 -7.16
N GLN A 85 0.34 -38.24 -8.18
CA GLN A 85 0.11 -39.60 -8.70
C GLN A 85 0.23 -39.63 -10.23
N PRO A 86 0.97 -40.62 -10.79
CA PRO A 86 1.07 -40.80 -12.22
C PRO A 86 -0.17 -41.55 -12.74
N ALA A 87 -0.92 -40.93 -13.65
CA ALA A 87 -2.00 -41.60 -14.35
C ALA A 87 -1.46 -42.48 -15.49
N PHE A 88 -1.88 -43.73 -15.42
CA PHE A 88 -1.60 -44.87 -16.28
C PHE A 88 -2.21 -44.72 -17.69
N PHE A 89 -1.61 -45.46 -18.63
CA PHE A 89 -1.95 -45.58 -20.05
C PHE A 89 -3.42 -45.92 -20.38
N GLY A 90 -3.93 -45.31 -21.46
CA GLY A 90 -5.01 -45.82 -22.32
C GLY A 90 -4.85 -45.22 -23.72
N LYS A 91 -4.32 -45.98 -24.70
CA LYS A 91 -5.08 -46.66 -25.77
C LYS A 91 -6.24 -45.83 -26.32
N ASP A 92 -6.01 -45.09 -27.40
CA ASP A 92 -6.47 -45.54 -28.71
C ASP A 92 -5.87 -44.70 -29.85
N SER A 93 -5.64 -45.41 -30.93
CA SER A 93 -4.90 -45.08 -32.14
C SER A 93 -5.71 -44.23 -33.12
N THR A 94 -4.97 -43.43 -33.89
CA THR A 94 -5.34 -42.62 -35.08
C THR A 94 -5.71 -41.16 -34.83
N ASP A 95 -4.72 -40.37 -34.41
CA ASP A 95 -4.66 -38.93 -34.71
C ASP A 95 -3.21 -38.39 -34.62
N PHE A 96 -2.29 -38.97 -35.41
CA PHE A 96 -0.84 -38.75 -35.28
C PHE A 96 -0.29 -37.51 -36.02
N VAL A 97 -1.13 -36.65 -36.61
CA VAL A 97 -0.65 -35.42 -37.28
C VAL A 97 -1.35 -34.14 -36.77
N SER A 98 -2.35 -34.26 -35.90
CA SER A 98 -3.14 -33.12 -35.40
C SER A 98 -2.64 -32.54 -34.06
N GLN A 99 -1.70 -33.22 -33.40
CA GLN A 99 -1.17 -32.85 -32.07
C GLN A 99 0.36 -32.83 -32.03
N LEU A 100 1.01 -32.25 -33.05
CA LEU A 100 2.31 -31.66 -32.76
C LEU A 100 2.08 -30.60 -31.68
N PRO A 101 2.75 -30.68 -30.51
CA PRO A 101 2.70 -29.58 -29.58
C PRO A 101 3.15 -28.35 -30.37
N ARG A 102 2.26 -27.37 -30.54
CA ARG A 102 2.68 -25.99 -30.77
C ARG A 102 3.71 -25.78 -29.70
N LYS A 103 5.01 -25.79 -30.08
CA LYS A 103 6.19 -25.59 -29.24
C LYS A 103 5.68 -24.84 -28.04
N ALA A 104 5.50 -25.51 -26.89
CA ALA A 104 5.04 -24.85 -25.68
C ALA A 104 5.95 -23.64 -25.60
N ALA A 105 5.38 -22.45 -25.87
CA ALA A 105 6.19 -21.30 -26.22
C ALA A 105 7.13 -21.18 -25.05
N ALA A 106 8.42 -21.50 -25.31
CA ALA A 106 9.38 -21.70 -24.25
C ALA A 106 9.18 -20.48 -23.37
N THR A 107 8.80 -20.68 -22.11
CA THR A 107 8.70 -19.55 -21.18
C THR A 107 10.00 -18.82 -21.41
N PRO A 108 9.96 -17.58 -21.95
CA PRO A 108 11.18 -16.93 -22.36
C PRO A 108 12.08 -17.01 -21.13
N PRO A 109 13.35 -17.45 -21.29
CA PRO A 109 14.26 -17.54 -20.15
C PRO A 109 14.11 -16.23 -19.39
N PRO A 110 13.93 -16.26 -18.05
CA PRO A 110 13.59 -15.07 -17.29
C PRO A 110 14.53 -13.96 -17.75
N ARG A 111 13.97 -12.98 -18.47
CA ARG A 111 14.77 -11.90 -19.06
C ARG A 111 15.51 -11.31 -17.89
N THR A 112 16.84 -11.35 -17.93
CA THR A 112 17.72 -11.05 -16.80
C THR A 112 17.55 -9.58 -16.41
N HIS A 113 16.49 -9.31 -15.65
CA HIS A 113 16.34 -8.07 -14.93
C HIS A 113 17.28 -8.10 -13.76
N ARG A 114 17.72 -6.90 -13.42
CA ARG A 114 18.84 -6.55 -12.56
C ARG A 114 18.67 -6.92 -11.07
N GLY A 115 17.91 -7.97 -10.78
CA GLY A 115 17.61 -8.53 -9.46
C GLY A 115 18.39 -9.79 -9.09
N GLN A 116 19.37 -10.20 -9.90
CA GLN A 116 20.18 -11.41 -9.64
C GLN A 116 21.61 -11.09 -9.19
N ARG A 117 21.98 -9.82 -9.00
CA ARG A 117 23.26 -9.53 -8.35
C ARG A 117 23.17 -9.99 -6.90
N PRO A 118 24.17 -10.71 -6.37
CA PRO A 118 24.19 -11.09 -4.96
C PRO A 118 23.98 -9.85 -4.08
N PRO A 119 23.14 -9.90 -3.04
CA PRO A 119 22.95 -8.81 -2.10
C PRO A 119 24.28 -8.22 -1.63
N ALA A 120 24.35 -6.89 -1.48
CA ALA A 120 25.53 -6.28 -0.90
C ALA A 120 25.70 -6.74 0.55
N ILE A 121 26.95 -6.91 0.99
CA ILE A 121 27.31 -7.33 2.35
C ILE A 121 27.54 -6.15 3.30
N ALA A 122 27.54 -4.92 2.78
CA ALA A 122 27.76 -3.69 3.52
C ALA A 122 26.99 -2.52 2.90
N TRP A 123 26.69 -1.51 3.73
CA TRP A 123 25.99 -0.31 3.30
C TRP A 123 26.81 0.54 2.34
N SER A 124 26.19 0.87 1.22
CA SER A 124 26.73 1.76 0.19
C SER A 124 25.57 2.24 -0.71
N GLN A 125 25.84 3.21 -1.60
CA GLN A 125 24.85 3.69 -2.57
C GLN A 125 24.24 2.55 -3.39
N ARG A 126 25.02 1.50 -3.67
CA ARG A 126 24.59 0.29 -4.36
C ARG A 126 23.34 -0.34 -3.73
N VAL A 127 23.22 -0.33 -2.39
CA VAL A 127 22.04 -0.90 -1.71
C VAL A 127 20.78 -0.17 -2.15
N PHE A 128 20.82 1.16 -2.25
CA PHE A 128 19.68 1.93 -2.74
C PHE A 128 19.42 1.65 -4.22
N ASP A 129 20.45 1.49 -5.05
CA ASP A 129 20.27 1.21 -6.48
C ASP A 129 19.64 -0.18 -6.75
N ASP A 130 19.95 -1.16 -5.89
CA ASP A 130 19.48 -2.55 -6.00
C ASP A 130 18.01 -2.71 -5.57
N ILE A 131 17.54 -1.91 -4.61
CA ILE A 131 16.21 -2.08 -4.01
C ILE A 131 15.13 -1.21 -4.69
N GLU A 132 13.88 -1.65 -4.54
CA GLU A 132 12.72 -0.91 -4.98
C GLU A 132 12.27 0.15 -3.95
N TRP A 133 11.36 1.03 -4.36
CA TRP A 133 10.92 2.17 -3.54
C TRP A 133 10.27 1.73 -2.22
N ARG A 134 9.52 0.62 -2.20
CA ARG A 134 8.89 0.16 -0.96
C ARG A 134 9.89 -0.36 0.07
N ARG A 135 10.99 -0.99 -0.40
CA ARG A 135 12.08 -1.42 0.49
C ARG A 135 12.83 -0.22 1.05
N PHE A 136 13.05 0.82 0.24
CA PHE A 136 13.63 2.08 0.69
C PHE A 136 12.79 2.74 1.80
N GLU A 137 11.46 2.83 1.64
CA GLU A 137 10.55 3.32 2.68
C GLU A 137 10.64 2.51 3.98
N LEU A 138 10.69 1.17 3.89
CA LEU A 138 10.81 0.29 5.04
C LEU A 138 12.15 0.48 5.77
N VAL A 139 13.24 0.61 5.04
CA VAL A 139 14.56 0.93 5.61
C VAL A 139 14.53 2.27 6.33
N CYS A 140 13.95 3.32 5.72
CA CYS A 140 13.81 4.61 6.38
C CYS A 140 12.97 4.50 7.66
N SER A 141 11.82 3.81 7.60
CA SER A 141 10.96 3.61 8.78
C SER A 141 11.69 2.91 9.92
N SER A 142 12.40 1.81 9.63
CA SER A 142 13.19 1.09 10.63
C SER A 142 14.35 1.93 11.17
N LEU A 143 15.03 2.71 10.32
CA LEU A 143 16.12 3.59 10.73
C LEU A 143 15.66 4.67 11.72
N PHE A 144 14.47 5.25 11.54
CA PHE A 144 13.88 6.18 12.51
C PHE A 144 13.42 5.45 13.78
N GLY A 145 12.90 4.23 13.64
CA GLY A 145 12.57 3.35 14.79
C GLY A 145 13.78 3.06 15.67
N GLN A 146 14.91 2.69 15.07
CA GLN A 146 16.19 2.54 15.77
C GLN A 146 16.73 3.86 16.36
N GLY A 147 16.20 5.00 15.92
CA GLY A 147 16.43 6.32 16.50
C GLY A 147 15.57 6.65 17.72
N GLY A 148 14.70 5.74 18.16
CA GLY A 148 13.85 5.90 19.35
C GLY A 148 12.45 6.46 19.07
N PHE A 149 12.06 6.62 17.81
CA PHE A 149 10.70 7.01 17.46
C PHE A 149 9.79 5.80 17.35
N GLU A 150 8.53 5.93 17.77
CA GLU A 150 7.49 5.02 17.30
C GLU A 150 7.12 5.43 15.87
N THR A 151 7.25 4.51 14.93
CA THR A 151 6.98 4.77 13.51
C THR A 151 5.67 4.15 13.08
N ARG A 152 4.84 4.94 12.38
CA ARG A 152 3.60 4.45 11.77
C ARG A 152 3.65 4.73 10.28
N ALA A 153 3.78 3.66 9.50
CA ALA A 153 3.76 3.74 8.05
C ALA A 153 2.33 3.91 7.54
N GLN A 154 2.15 4.73 6.51
CA GLN A 154 0.88 4.87 5.83
C GLN A 154 0.88 4.06 4.53
N SER A 155 -0.08 3.17 4.36
CA SER A 155 -0.28 2.46 3.09
C SER A 155 -1.25 3.27 2.23
N HIS A 156 -0.77 3.69 1.05
CA HIS A 156 -1.57 4.08 -0.12
C HIS A 156 -2.81 4.98 0.16
N GLY A 157 -2.62 6.31 0.10
CA GLY A 157 -3.69 7.26 -0.20
C GLY A 157 -4.07 8.28 0.88
N ALA A 158 -4.73 9.33 0.38
CA ALA A 158 -5.33 10.51 1.03
C ALA A 158 -4.42 11.61 1.61
N ASP A 159 -3.38 11.30 2.40
CA ASP A 159 -2.71 12.35 3.21
C ASP A 159 -1.53 13.08 2.53
N GLY A 160 -1.67 13.39 1.25
CA GLY A 160 -0.84 14.42 0.61
C GLY A 160 0.66 14.13 0.44
N GLY A 161 1.12 12.92 0.76
CA GLY A 161 2.50 12.47 0.48
C GLY A 161 3.37 12.20 1.70
N VAL A 162 2.82 12.05 2.91
CA VAL A 162 3.57 11.49 4.05
C VAL A 162 3.68 9.97 3.90
N ASP A 163 4.88 9.43 4.10
CA ASP A 163 5.12 7.97 4.06
C ASP A 163 5.23 7.39 5.48
N ILE A 164 5.83 8.14 6.42
CA ILE A 164 6.06 7.70 7.81
C ILE A 164 5.69 8.82 8.78
N TRP A 165 4.88 8.49 9.78
CA TRP A 165 4.59 9.33 10.94
C TRP A 165 5.49 8.94 12.11
N LEU A 166 6.13 9.93 12.74
CA LEU A 166 7.02 9.73 13.88
C LEU A 166 6.35 10.22 15.16
N TYR A 167 6.26 9.37 16.15
CA TYR A 167 5.74 9.68 17.48
C TYR A 167 6.87 9.63 18.51
N SER A 168 6.90 10.63 19.38
CA SER A 168 7.82 10.71 20.51
C SER A 168 7.06 10.44 21.80
N GLN A 169 7.70 9.78 22.76
CA GLN A 169 7.11 9.54 24.09
C GLN A 169 6.82 10.84 24.87
N HIS A 170 7.43 11.95 24.46
CA HIS A 170 7.31 13.24 25.13
C HIS A 170 6.36 14.21 24.43
N ALA A 171 5.62 13.78 23.41
CA ALA A 171 4.72 14.63 22.65
C ALA A 171 3.30 14.04 22.57
N GLU A 172 2.29 14.88 22.76
CA GLU A 172 0.90 14.52 22.48
C GLU A 172 0.65 14.60 20.96
N GLY A 173 0.76 13.45 20.28
CA GLY A 173 0.54 13.33 18.84
C GLY A 173 1.82 13.14 18.00
N PRO A 174 1.75 13.28 16.67
CA PRO A 174 2.91 13.10 15.81
C PRO A 174 3.94 14.20 16.06
N ALA A 175 5.16 13.80 16.38
CA ALA A 175 6.28 14.72 16.62
C ALA A 175 6.88 15.24 15.30
N ALA A 176 6.85 14.42 14.24
CA ALA A 176 7.34 14.77 12.92
C ALA A 176 6.76 13.82 11.85
N VAL A 177 6.99 14.16 10.59
CA VAL A 177 6.67 13.31 9.43
C VAL A 177 7.90 13.09 8.56
N VAL A 178 7.90 11.97 7.85
CA VAL A 178 8.90 11.65 6.84
C VAL A 178 8.23 11.40 5.50
N GLN A 179 8.74 12.06 4.46
CA GLN A 179 8.45 11.71 3.07
C GLN A 179 9.69 11.08 2.44
N CYS A 180 9.52 9.90 1.86
CA CYS A 180 10.52 9.11 1.18
C CYS A 180 10.34 9.23 -0.34
N LYS A 181 11.40 9.59 -1.06
CA LYS A 181 11.42 9.60 -2.52
C LYS A 181 12.60 8.81 -3.04
N HIS A 182 12.29 7.64 -3.58
CA HIS A 182 13.29 6.76 -4.16
C HIS A 182 13.51 7.10 -5.65
N TRP A 183 14.37 8.09 -5.92
CA TRP A 183 14.72 8.56 -7.26
C TRP A 183 16.06 8.00 -7.73
N ILE A 184 16.19 7.81 -9.03
CA ILE A 184 17.43 7.39 -9.70
C ILE A 184 17.69 8.34 -10.86
N GLY A 185 18.90 8.90 -10.92
CA GLY A 185 19.31 9.83 -11.97
C GLY A 185 18.57 11.17 -11.98
N ARG A 186 17.78 11.47 -10.93
CA ARG A 186 17.01 12.70 -10.77
C ARG A 186 17.28 13.31 -9.40
N GLN A 187 17.59 14.60 -9.36
CA GLN A 187 17.70 15.35 -8.12
C GLN A 187 16.34 15.88 -7.65
N GLY A 188 16.15 15.98 -6.34
CA GLY A 188 15.01 16.67 -5.76
C GLY A 188 15.14 18.18 -5.86
N GLY A 189 14.10 18.84 -6.35
CA GLY A 189 14.05 20.28 -6.49
C GLY A 189 13.30 20.97 -5.36
N VAL A 190 13.24 22.31 -5.45
CA VAL A 190 12.53 23.15 -4.47
C VAL A 190 11.03 22.91 -4.50
N LYS A 191 10.49 22.48 -5.65
CA LYS A 191 9.06 22.19 -5.80
C LYS A 191 8.64 21.11 -4.81
N GLU A 192 9.39 20.00 -4.73
CA GLU A 192 9.09 18.91 -3.81
C GLU A 192 9.19 19.34 -2.35
N MET A 193 10.16 20.20 -2.02
CA MET A 193 10.28 20.75 -0.67
C MET A 193 9.12 21.67 -0.29
N ARG A 194 8.61 22.47 -1.24
CA ARG A 194 7.43 23.32 -1.04
C ARG A 194 6.16 22.50 -0.85
N GLU A 195 5.97 21.45 -1.65
CA GLU A 195 4.84 20.54 -1.50
C GLU A 195 4.88 19.85 -0.12
N PHE A 196 6.04 19.35 0.30
CA PHE A 196 6.22 18.74 1.61
C PHE A 196 6.00 19.73 2.77
N PHE A 197 6.49 20.97 2.62
CA PHE A 197 6.24 22.02 3.60
C PHE A 197 4.73 22.34 3.76
N GLY A 198 3.98 22.30 2.65
CA GLY A 198 2.52 22.44 2.68
C GLY A 198 1.85 21.35 3.52
N VAL A 199 2.30 20.10 3.38
CA VAL A 199 1.83 18.96 4.18
C VAL A 199 2.18 19.13 5.66
N MET A 200 3.41 19.54 5.99
CA MET A 200 3.79 19.84 7.37
C MET A 200 2.89 20.92 7.99
N SER A 201 2.63 21.99 7.23
CA SER A 201 1.81 23.12 7.66
C SER A 201 0.35 22.70 7.92
N SER A 202 -0.24 21.86 7.06
CA SER A 202 -1.62 21.37 7.26
C SER A 202 -1.77 20.51 8.51
N HIS A 203 -0.69 19.83 8.93
CA HIS A 203 -0.65 19.03 10.15
C HIS A 203 -0.06 19.76 11.36
N LYS A 204 0.23 21.07 11.24
CA LYS A 204 0.81 21.92 12.31
C LYS A 204 2.15 21.39 12.83
N LEU A 205 2.93 20.75 11.96
CA LEU A 205 4.24 20.19 12.29
C LEU A 205 5.33 21.22 12.01
N GLN A 206 6.16 21.51 13.02
CA GLN A 206 7.30 22.42 12.88
C GLN A 206 8.53 21.75 12.27
N ARG A 207 8.59 20.42 12.29
CA ARG A 207 9.72 19.63 11.80
C ARG A 207 9.24 18.49 10.93
N GLY A 208 9.98 18.23 9.87
CA GLY A 208 9.76 17.10 8.98
C GLY A 208 11.07 16.65 8.34
N THR A 209 11.09 15.45 7.80
CA THR A 209 12.24 14.89 7.10
C THR A 209 11.86 14.51 5.68
N PHE A 210 12.63 14.98 4.70
CA PHE A 210 12.51 14.56 3.32
C PHE A 210 13.71 13.67 2.98
N ALA A 211 13.46 12.37 2.85
CA ALA A 211 14.48 11.36 2.58
C ALA A 211 14.48 10.97 1.09
N THR A 212 15.65 10.93 0.45
CA THR A 212 15.78 10.44 -0.93
C THR A 212 17.02 9.58 -1.11
N SER A 213 16.93 8.57 -1.98
CA SER A 213 18.09 7.78 -2.43
C SER A 213 19.02 8.54 -3.39
N SER A 214 18.58 9.71 -3.87
CA SER A 214 19.33 10.58 -4.79
C SER A 214 19.93 11.77 -4.03
N THR A 215 20.15 12.89 -4.72
CA THR A 215 20.60 14.16 -4.14
C THR A 215 19.54 15.26 -4.29
N PHE A 216 19.77 16.40 -3.66
CA PHE A 216 18.94 17.61 -3.77
C PHE A 216 19.69 18.71 -4.51
N THR A 217 18.95 19.61 -5.15
CA THR A 217 19.52 20.86 -5.66
C THR A 217 19.87 21.80 -4.50
N ALA A 218 20.80 22.73 -4.73
CA ALA A 218 21.22 23.71 -3.72
C ALA A 218 20.03 24.56 -3.20
N ASP A 219 19.13 24.96 -4.09
CA ASP A 219 17.93 25.71 -3.73
C ASP A 219 16.98 24.87 -2.87
N ALA A 220 16.86 23.57 -3.15
CA ALA A 220 16.02 22.67 -2.36
C ALA A 220 16.57 22.53 -0.93
N GLN A 221 17.89 22.38 -0.80
CA GLN A 221 18.56 22.33 0.51
C GLN A 221 18.40 23.63 1.29
N ARG A 222 18.51 24.79 0.62
CA ARG A 222 18.31 26.09 1.24
C ARG A 222 16.88 26.25 1.75
N PHE A 223 15.90 26.01 0.88
CA PHE A 223 14.48 26.06 1.26
C PHE A 223 14.18 25.10 2.41
N ALA A 224 14.72 23.87 2.37
CA ALA A 224 14.50 22.90 3.43
C ALA A 224 15.03 23.40 4.78
N LYS A 225 16.26 23.91 4.81
CA LYS A 225 16.88 24.49 6.01
C LYS A 225 16.04 25.63 6.59
N ASP A 226 15.59 26.56 5.75
CA ASP A 226 14.85 27.75 6.16
C ASP A 226 13.44 27.42 6.70
N ASN A 227 12.90 26.26 6.35
CA ASN A 227 11.52 25.84 6.66
C ASN A 227 11.43 24.62 7.58
N GLY A 228 12.49 24.31 8.34
CA GLY A 228 12.47 23.23 9.33
C GLY A 228 12.39 21.81 8.74
N ILE A 229 12.81 21.64 7.48
CA ILE A 229 12.87 20.34 6.81
C ILE A 229 14.30 19.80 6.87
N SER A 230 14.45 18.59 7.41
CA SER A 230 15.68 17.81 7.29
C SER A 230 15.73 17.13 5.92
N ALA A 231 16.53 17.68 5.00
CA ALA A 231 16.76 17.08 3.69
C ALA A 231 17.87 16.01 3.77
N LEU A 232 17.47 14.73 3.83
CA LEU A 232 18.34 13.56 3.91
C LEU A 232 18.51 12.92 2.51
N ASP A 233 19.60 13.25 1.84
CA ASP A 233 20.01 12.60 0.59
C ASP A 233 20.67 11.25 0.85
N GLY A 234 21.00 10.52 -0.22
CA GLY A 234 21.59 9.18 -0.12
C GLY A 234 22.86 9.15 0.72
N GLN A 235 23.72 10.17 0.61
CA GLN A 235 24.95 10.26 1.39
C GLN A 235 24.68 10.52 2.88
N LYS A 236 23.76 11.43 3.20
CA LYS A 236 23.34 11.69 4.59
C LYS A 236 22.64 10.48 5.22
N LEU A 237 21.85 9.73 4.45
CA LEU A 237 21.24 8.49 4.90
C LEU A 237 22.31 7.44 5.22
N LEU A 238 23.30 7.25 4.35
CA LEU A 238 24.41 6.33 4.61
C LEU A 238 25.21 6.75 5.84
N ALA A 239 25.48 8.04 6.01
CA ALA A 239 26.14 8.57 7.20
C ALA A 239 25.31 8.30 8.47
N LEU A 240 23.98 8.46 8.40
CA LEU A 240 23.08 8.15 9.53
C LEU A 240 22.98 6.65 9.83
N ILE A 241 23.08 5.79 8.82
CA ILE A 241 23.14 4.33 9.02
C ILE A 241 24.47 3.95 9.68
N ALA A 242 25.57 4.60 9.30
CA ALA A 242 26.89 4.34 9.86
C ALA A 242 27.00 4.68 11.36
N THR A 243 26.11 5.53 11.90
CA THR A 243 26.05 5.79 13.35
C THR A 243 25.33 4.71 14.15
N ARG A 244 24.70 3.73 13.48
CA ARG A 244 24.00 2.61 14.12
C ARG A 244 24.97 1.54 14.58
N THR A 245 24.55 0.76 15.58
CA THR A 245 25.35 -0.38 16.04
C THR A 245 25.53 -1.39 14.90
N PRO A 246 26.59 -2.22 14.89
CA PRO A 246 26.78 -3.23 13.86
C PRO A 246 25.56 -4.16 13.68
N VAL A 247 24.89 -4.52 14.79
CA VAL A 247 23.67 -5.33 14.77
C VAL A 247 22.54 -4.61 14.04
N GLN A 248 22.29 -3.34 14.39
CA GLN A 248 21.28 -2.51 13.74
C GLN A 248 21.54 -2.30 12.24
N GLN A 249 22.82 -2.15 11.84
CA GLN A 249 23.19 -2.03 10.44
C GLN A 249 22.88 -3.30 9.64
N VAL A 250 23.15 -4.48 10.23
CA VAL A 250 22.83 -5.77 9.61
C VAL A 250 21.33 -5.99 9.50
N GLU A 251 20.55 -5.64 10.54
CA GLU A 251 19.08 -5.71 10.50
C GLU A 251 18.50 -4.83 9.39
N LEU A 252 18.97 -3.59 9.26
CA LEU A 252 18.54 -2.71 8.17
C LEU A 252 18.90 -3.29 6.80
N LEU A 253 20.07 -3.93 6.67
CA LEU A 253 20.54 -4.49 5.39
C LEU A 253 19.71 -5.71 4.98
N GLN A 254 19.39 -6.58 5.93
CA GLN A 254 18.44 -7.68 5.73
C GLN A 254 17.06 -7.13 5.33
N LEU A 255 16.62 -6.07 6.00
CA LEU A 255 15.40 -5.33 5.64
C LEU A 255 15.52 -4.55 4.32
N ALA A 256 16.69 -4.38 3.71
CA ALA A 256 16.79 -3.88 2.34
C ALA A 256 16.51 -5.00 1.33
N TYR A 257 17.08 -6.20 1.56
CA TYR A 257 17.16 -7.29 0.57
C TYR A 257 16.18 -8.48 0.76
N GLU A 258 15.28 -8.46 1.73
CA GLU A 258 14.23 -9.49 1.88
C GLU A 258 13.29 -9.56 0.66
N GLY A 259 12.88 -10.78 0.34
CA GLY A 259 11.89 -11.05 -0.72
C GLY A 259 12.35 -10.57 -2.09
N GLU A 260 11.40 -10.16 -2.92
CA GLU A 260 11.67 -9.63 -4.27
C GLU A 260 12.03 -8.14 -4.18
N TYR A 261 13.16 -7.85 -3.54
CA TYR A 261 13.63 -6.49 -3.23
C TYR A 261 13.81 -5.61 -4.48
N TRP A 262 14.11 -6.21 -5.63
CA TRP A 262 14.37 -5.54 -6.90
C TRP A 262 13.10 -5.31 -7.73
N ARG A 263 12.04 -6.10 -7.49
CA ARG A 263 10.81 -6.03 -8.27
C ARG A 263 9.90 -4.94 -7.70
N PRO A 264 9.54 -3.91 -8.48
CA PRO A 264 8.82 -2.78 -7.94
C PRO A 264 7.41 -3.16 -7.49
N THR A 265 6.98 -2.54 -6.40
CA THR A 265 5.60 -2.58 -5.92
C THR A 265 4.77 -1.52 -6.64
N CYS A 266 3.50 -1.80 -6.94
CA CYS A 266 2.61 -0.84 -7.56
C CYS A 266 2.23 0.27 -6.54
N ALA A 267 2.58 1.52 -6.85
CA ALA A 267 2.24 2.67 -6.00
C ALA A 267 0.73 2.96 -5.90
N SER A 268 -0.12 2.32 -6.71
CA SER A 268 -1.58 2.51 -6.67
C SER A 268 -2.32 1.40 -5.92
N CYS A 269 -1.81 0.18 -5.89
CA CYS A 269 -2.54 -0.96 -5.29
C CYS A 269 -1.68 -1.93 -4.47
N GLY A 270 -0.38 -1.66 -4.30
CA GLY A 270 0.49 -2.38 -3.37
C GLY A 270 0.95 -3.77 -3.81
N ILE A 271 0.56 -4.26 -4.98
CA ILE A 271 1.02 -5.56 -5.49
C ILE A 271 2.32 -5.42 -6.28
N LYS A 272 3.12 -6.48 -6.33
CA LYS A 272 4.31 -6.53 -7.19
C LYS A 272 3.93 -6.40 -8.67
N MET A 273 4.71 -5.61 -9.40
CA MET A 273 4.51 -5.36 -10.83
C MET A 273 5.11 -6.49 -11.67
N VAL A 274 4.60 -6.64 -12.89
CA VAL A 274 5.09 -7.61 -13.88
C VAL A 274 5.69 -6.87 -15.06
N GLU A 275 6.75 -7.42 -15.65
CA GLU A 275 7.30 -6.88 -16.89
C GLU A 275 6.31 -7.09 -18.04
N ARG A 276 6.18 -6.09 -18.90
CA ARG A 276 5.38 -6.12 -20.13
C ARG A 276 6.11 -5.41 -21.25
N ASP A 277 5.84 -5.82 -22.48
CA ASP A 277 6.38 -5.18 -23.67
C ASP A 277 5.35 -4.21 -24.27
N SER A 278 5.80 -3.01 -24.66
CA SER A 278 4.98 -2.04 -25.38
C SER A 278 4.73 -2.52 -26.81
N ARG A 279 3.47 -2.54 -27.23
CA ARG A 279 3.10 -2.91 -28.61
C ARG A 279 3.57 -1.90 -29.66
N LYS A 280 3.88 -0.67 -29.26
CA LYS A 280 4.23 0.43 -30.18
C LYS A 280 5.71 0.39 -30.57
N ASP A 281 6.60 0.16 -29.61
CA ASP A 281 8.04 0.32 -29.75
C ASP A 281 8.84 -0.88 -29.18
N GLY A 282 8.18 -1.93 -28.72
CA GLY A 282 8.82 -3.16 -28.22
C GLY A 282 9.56 -3.00 -26.89
N LYS A 283 9.56 -1.80 -26.29
CA LYS A 283 10.27 -1.55 -25.03
C LYS A 283 9.56 -2.19 -23.85
N SER A 284 10.34 -2.83 -22.97
CA SER A 284 9.85 -3.37 -21.71
C SER A 284 9.54 -2.27 -20.69
N PHE A 285 8.45 -2.45 -19.94
CA PHE A 285 8.06 -1.60 -18.82
C PHE A 285 7.42 -2.45 -17.70
N TRP A 286 7.38 -1.93 -16.48
CA TRP A 286 6.64 -2.53 -15.38
C TRP A 286 5.16 -2.17 -15.50
N GLY A 287 4.29 -3.16 -15.64
CA GLY A 287 2.84 -3.01 -15.59
C GLY A 287 2.25 -3.60 -14.32
N CYS A 288 1.20 -2.98 -13.78
CA CYS A 288 0.49 -3.55 -12.64
C CYS A 288 -0.15 -4.91 -12.97
N ALA A 289 0.06 -5.93 -12.12
CA ALA A 289 -0.51 -7.27 -12.29
C ALA A 289 -2.05 -7.27 -12.27
N ASN A 290 -2.69 -6.31 -11.58
CA ASN A 290 -4.14 -6.13 -11.50
C ASN A 290 -4.77 -5.41 -12.71
N PHE A 291 -4.04 -5.24 -13.81
CA PHE A 291 -4.62 -4.72 -15.05
C PHE A 291 -5.80 -5.60 -15.51
N PRO A 292 -6.94 -5.03 -15.96
CA PRO A 292 -7.18 -3.60 -16.28
C PRO A 292 -7.69 -2.75 -15.12
N LYS A 293 -7.93 -3.32 -13.93
CA LYS A 293 -8.47 -2.61 -12.76
C LYS A 293 -7.48 -1.58 -12.21
N CYS A 294 -6.19 -1.86 -12.32
CA CYS A 294 -5.12 -0.91 -12.03
C CYS A 294 -4.25 -0.72 -13.29
N ARG A 295 -4.14 0.52 -13.77
CA ARG A 295 -3.42 0.88 -15.00
C ARG A 295 -2.06 1.52 -14.75
N SER A 296 -1.57 1.46 -13.51
CA SER A 296 -0.26 2.02 -13.14
C SER A 296 0.87 1.30 -13.90
N THR A 297 1.83 2.09 -14.38
CA THR A 297 3.02 1.64 -15.11
C THR A 297 4.25 2.37 -14.60
N LEU A 298 5.40 1.70 -14.61
CA LEU A 298 6.70 2.30 -14.32
C LEU A 298 7.70 1.91 -15.42
N PRO A 299 8.65 2.80 -15.77
CA PRO A 299 9.73 2.43 -16.68
C PRO A 299 10.64 1.38 -16.04
N ILE A 300 11.19 0.48 -16.86
CA ILE A 300 12.28 -0.39 -16.41
C ILE A 300 13.57 0.45 -16.37
N ARG A 301 14.28 0.38 -15.25
CA ARG A 301 15.57 1.06 -15.07
C ARG A 301 16.59 0.44 -16.04
N GLN A 302 17.19 1.21 -16.93
CA GLN A 302 18.36 0.76 -17.72
C GLN A 302 19.62 0.75 -16.85
N ALA A 303 20.61 -0.08 -17.19
CA ALA A 303 21.81 -0.24 -16.37
C ALA A 303 22.74 0.84 -16.83
N ALA A 304 23.22 1.65 -15.90
CA ALA A 304 24.48 2.34 -16.13
C ALA A 304 25.59 1.30 -16.22
#